data_AF-A0A537UVB9-F1
#
_entry.id   AF-A0A537UVB9-F1
#
_cell.length_a   1.000
_cell.length_b   1.000
_cell.length_c   1.000
_cell.angle_alpha   90.00
_cell.angle_beta   90.00
_cell.angle_gamma   90.00
#
_symmetry.space_group_name_H-M   'P 1'
#
loop_
_entity.id
_entity.type
_entity.pdbx_description
1 polymer ?
#
loop_
_entity_poly.entity_id
_entity_poly.type
_entity_poly.pdbx_seq_one_letter_code
_entity_poly.pdbx_strand_id
1 'polypeptide(L)'
;MTEIPLPSNPSPWRRVTAVYGKLLEILLAACVGILVIPVTLQVISRYTPFIPSYIWTEEMARFLFVWTIMIGAMVGVREAQHFEVDVWPDLSRRAEAAVRIVARLGILTMALVFVWAGIEFTRFAWNRTSELADLPLWLIHVAWPVAGFTWIVFAGEQIVDETRVLFGAKR
;
A
#
# COMPACT_ATOMS: atom_id res chain seq x y z
N MET A 1 -4.86 -18.44 2.67
CA MET A 1 -4.99 -18.46 1.20
C MET A 1 -6.40 -18.89 0.84
N THR A 2 -7.35 -17.95 0.88
CA THR A 2 -8.70 -18.14 0.35
C THR A 2 -8.76 -17.33 -0.94
N GLU A 3 -8.59 -18.00 -2.08
CA GLU A 3 -8.84 -17.37 -3.37
C GLU A 3 -10.30 -16.91 -3.40
N ILE A 4 -10.50 -15.59 -3.41
CA ILE A 4 -11.83 -15.00 -3.62
C ILE A 4 -12.24 -15.40 -5.05
N PRO A 5 -13.25 -16.28 -5.25
CA PRO A 5 -13.63 -16.67 -6.58
C PRO A 5 -14.21 -15.46 -7.29
N LEU A 6 -13.53 -14.98 -8.33
CA LEU A 6 -14.04 -13.89 -9.15
C LEU A 6 -15.39 -14.31 -9.75
N PRO A 7 -16.45 -13.49 -9.65
CA PRO A 7 -17.71 -13.79 -10.31
C PRO A 7 -17.48 -13.98 -11.82
N SER A 8 -18.18 -14.93 -12.44
CA SER A 8 -18.01 -15.38 -13.84
C SER A 8 -18.15 -14.27 -14.90
N ASN A 9 -18.63 -13.09 -14.51
CA ASN A 9 -18.56 -11.86 -15.31
C ASN A 9 -18.12 -10.69 -14.41
N PRO A 10 -16.80 -10.48 -14.20
CA PRO A 10 -16.34 -9.36 -13.39
C PRO A 10 -16.65 -8.07 -14.15
N SER A 11 -17.27 -7.11 -13.47
CA SER A 11 -17.49 -5.77 -14.04
C SER A 11 -16.14 -5.21 -14.55
N PRO A 12 -16.15 -4.36 -15.58
CA PRO A 12 -14.91 -3.79 -16.13
C PRO A 12 -14.03 -3.15 -15.06
N TRP A 13 -14.64 -2.56 -14.03
CA TRP A 13 -13.96 -2.02 -12.86
C TRP A 13 -13.12 -3.06 -12.10
N ARG A 14 -13.68 -4.24 -11.83
CA ARG A 14 -12.97 -5.32 -11.10
C ARG A 14 -11.77 -5.86 -11.86
N ARG A 15 -11.86 -5.89 -13.20
CA ARG A 15 -10.71 -6.28 -14.04
C ARG A 15 -9.59 -5.25 -13.91
N VAL A 16 -9.92 -3.96 -13.94
CA VAL A 16 -8.94 -2.88 -13.75
C VAL A 16 -8.29 -2.94 -12.37
N THR A 17 -9.07 -3.11 -11.31
CA THR A 17 -8.52 -3.19 -9.94
C THR A 17 -7.67 -4.46 -9.73
N ALA A 18 -8.03 -5.57 -10.37
CA ALA A 18 -7.22 -6.79 -10.35
C ALA A 18 -5.88 -6.63 -11.09
N VAL A 19 -5.88 -6.05 -12.28
CA VAL A 19 -4.66 -5.75 -13.05
C VAL A 19 -3.78 -4.76 -12.30
N TYR A 20 -4.38 -3.73 -11.70
CA TYR A 20 -3.67 -2.77 -10.87
C TYR A 20 -3.03 -3.43 -9.65
N GLY A 21 -3.74 -4.33 -8.96
CA GLY A 21 -3.18 -5.12 -7.87
C GLY A 21 -1.97 -5.96 -8.30
N LYS A 22 -2.05 -6.62 -9.46
CA LYS A 22 -0.91 -7.38 -10.01
C LYS A 22 0.28 -6.48 -10.36
N LEU A 23 0.03 -5.30 -10.89
CA LEU A 23 1.09 -4.31 -11.13
C LEU A 23 1.77 -3.91 -9.81
N LEU A 24 1.00 -3.66 -8.74
CA LEU A 24 1.55 -3.34 -7.42
C LEU A 24 2.41 -4.47 -6.84
N GLU A 25 1.99 -5.73 -6.99
CA GLU A 25 2.78 -6.90 -6.57
C GLU A 25 4.13 -6.97 -7.31
N ILE A 26 4.13 -6.74 -8.63
CA ILE A 26 5.36 -6.71 -9.44
C ILE A 26 6.26 -5.54 -9.04
N LEU A 27 5.68 -4.35 -8.86
CA LEU A 27 6.43 -3.17 -8.42
C LEU A 27 7.03 -3.37 -7.03
N LEU A 28 6.29 -4.00 -6.10
CA LEU A 28 6.79 -4.33 -4.77
C LEU A 28 8.00 -5.27 -4.85
N ALA A 29 7.88 -6.36 -5.61
CA ALA A 29 8.98 -7.30 -5.80
C ALA A 29 10.21 -6.63 -6.43
N ALA A 30 9.99 -5.75 -7.41
CA ALA A 30 11.06 -4.97 -8.02
C ALA A 30 11.70 -3.99 -7.03
N CYS A 31 10.92 -3.24 -6.25
CA CYS A 31 11.44 -2.33 -5.22
C CYS A 31 12.30 -3.07 -4.19
N VAL A 32 11.82 -4.21 -3.69
CA VAL A 32 12.58 -5.05 -2.75
C VAL A 32 13.87 -5.56 -3.40
N GLY A 33 13.79 -6.08 -4.62
CA GLY A 33 14.96 -6.59 -5.35
C GLY A 33 16.03 -5.51 -5.57
N ILE A 34 15.62 -4.30 -5.95
CA ILE A 34 16.53 -3.16 -6.13
C ILE A 34 17.09 -2.71 -4.77
N LEU A 35 16.28 -2.66 -3.70
CA LEU A 35 16.69 -2.25 -2.35
C LEU A 35 17.79 -3.14 -1.77
N VAL A 36 17.83 -4.43 -2.11
CA VAL A 36 18.89 -5.35 -1.67
C VAL A 36 20.28 -4.87 -2.10
N ILE A 37 20.41 -4.25 -3.28
CA ILE A 37 21.69 -3.81 -3.83
C ILE A 37 22.37 -2.74 -2.95
N PRO A 38 21.78 -1.54 -2.73
CA PRO A 38 22.40 -0.50 -1.91
C PRO A 38 22.57 -0.93 -0.46
N VAL A 39 21.65 -1.73 0.10
CA VAL A 39 21.78 -2.25 1.47
C VAL A 39 22.96 -3.20 1.58
N THR A 40 23.12 -4.12 0.62
CA THR A 40 24.25 -5.06 0.60
C THR A 40 25.58 -4.33 0.43
N LEU A 41 25.65 -3.33 -0.46
CA LEU A 41 26.84 -2.48 -0.61
C LEU A 41 27.22 -1.75 0.68
N GLN A 42 26.23 -1.23 1.42
CA GLN A 42 26.47 -0.60 2.73
C GLN A 42 27.00 -1.59 3.76
N VAL A 43 26.46 -2.80 3.80
CA VAL A 43 26.95 -3.86 4.69
C VAL A 43 28.38 -4.24 4.33
N ILE A 44 28.67 -4.54 3.06
CA ILE A 44 30.01 -4.99 2.64
C ILE A 44 31.06 -3.88 2.82
N SER A 45 30.75 -2.64 2.44
CA SER A 45 31.68 -1.50 2.60
C SER A 45 32.07 -1.24 4.06
N ARG A 46 31.19 -1.57 5.02
CA ARG A 46 31.52 -1.48 6.45
C ARG A 46 32.55 -2.51 6.91
N TYR A 47 32.60 -3.69 6.27
CA TYR A 47 33.46 -4.80 6.69
C TYR A 47 34.65 -5.06 5.74
N THR A 48 34.70 -4.38 4.59
CA THR A 48 35.74 -4.60 3.56
C THR A 48 36.45 -3.29 3.21
N PRO A 49 37.76 -3.16 3.48
CA PRO A 49 38.52 -1.93 3.22
C PRO A 49 38.60 -1.53 1.73
N PHE A 50 38.35 -2.48 0.82
CA PHE A 50 38.47 -2.28 -0.63
C PHE A 50 37.22 -1.68 -1.30
N ILE A 51 36.08 -1.62 -0.60
CA ILE A 51 34.85 -1.03 -1.13
C ILE A 51 34.60 0.31 -0.43
N PRO A 52 34.66 1.44 -1.15
CA PRO A 52 34.34 2.75 -0.58
C PRO A 52 32.91 2.79 -0.05
N SER A 53 32.70 3.54 1.04
CA SER A 53 31.36 3.87 1.53
C SER A 53 30.69 4.86 0.57
N TYR A 54 29.83 4.35 -0.29
CA TYR A 54 29.08 5.16 -1.25
C TYR A 54 27.95 5.91 -0.55
N ILE A 55 28.14 7.21 -0.32
CA ILE A 55 27.19 8.05 0.43
C ILE A 55 25.78 8.05 -0.19
N TRP A 56 25.67 7.98 -1.52
CA TRP A 56 24.39 7.95 -2.23
C TRP A 56 23.55 6.70 -1.94
N THR A 57 24.17 5.60 -1.50
CA THR A 57 23.46 4.32 -1.26
C THR A 57 22.51 4.40 -0.07
N GLU A 58 22.82 5.23 0.93
CA GLU A 58 21.96 5.42 2.10
C GLU A 58 20.64 6.11 1.69
N GLU A 59 20.74 7.17 0.90
CA GLU A 59 19.56 7.90 0.42
C GLU A 59 18.75 7.02 -0.54
N MET A 60 19.39 6.35 -1.50
CA MET A 60 18.69 5.44 -2.42
C MET A 60 17.93 4.34 -1.68
N ALA A 61 18.56 3.73 -0.66
CA ALA A 61 17.91 2.73 0.18
C ALA A 61 16.71 3.32 0.92
N ARG A 62 16.81 4.53 1.47
CA ARG A 62 15.70 5.21 2.15
C ARG A 62 14.52 5.46 1.21
N PHE A 63 14.78 5.93 -0.01
CA PHE A 63 13.74 6.19 -1.01
C PHE A 63 13.01 4.89 -1.40
N LEU A 64 13.76 3.84 -1.74
CA LEU A 64 13.21 2.55 -2.12
C LEU A 64 12.47 1.88 -0.96
N PHE A 65 12.96 2.05 0.27
CA PHE A 65 12.33 1.49 1.46
C PHE A 65 10.97 2.12 1.73
N VAL A 66 10.83 3.44 1.62
CA VAL A 66 9.52 4.10 1.75
C VAL A 66 8.54 3.57 0.69
N TRP A 67 8.96 3.49 -0.58
CA TRP A 67 8.10 2.95 -1.63
C TRP A 67 7.73 1.48 -1.39
N THR A 68 8.67 0.67 -0.89
CA THR A 68 8.41 -0.73 -0.51
C THR A 68 7.32 -0.82 0.55
N ILE A 69 7.41 -0.02 1.62
CA ILE A 69 6.40 -0.01 2.68
C ILE A 69 5.06 0.46 2.13
N MET A 70 5.04 1.55 1.34
CA MET A 70 3.79 2.12 0.82
C MET A 70 3.10 1.15 -0.15
N ILE A 71 3.82 0.55 -1.10
CA ILE A 71 3.25 -0.44 -2.03
C ILE A 71 2.82 -1.70 -1.29
N GLY A 72 3.63 -2.18 -0.34
CA GLY A 72 3.26 -3.32 0.51
C GLY A 72 1.95 -3.08 1.27
N ALA A 73 1.76 -1.87 1.81
CA ALA A 73 0.51 -1.50 2.47
C ALA A 73 -0.67 -1.38 1.49
N MET A 74 -0.46 -0.90 0.26
CA MET A 74 -1.49 -0.90 -0.80
C MET A 74 -1.97 -2.31 -1.13
N VAL A 75 -1.03 -3.26 -1.29
CA VAL A 75 -1.34 -4.68 -1.53
C VAL A 75 -2.03 -5.29 -0.32
N GLY A 76 -1.57 -5.01 0.90
CA GLY A 76 -2.16 -5.52 2.14
C GLY A 76 -3.62 -5.11 2.32
N VAL A 77 -3.98 -3.86 2.00
CA VAL A 77 -5.39 -3.41 2.03
C VAL A 77 -6.23 -4.13 0.98
N ARG A 78 -5.70 -4.35 -0.24
CA ARG A 78 -6.41 -5.10 -1.29
C ARG A 78 -6.73 -6.53 -0.85
N GLU A 79 -5.77 -7.19 -0.23
CA GLU A 79 -5.89 -8.58 0.22
C GLU A 79 -6.56 -8.73 1.60
N ALA A 80 -7.06 -7.63 2.17
CA ALA A 80 -7.68 -7.58 3.49
C ALA A 80 -6.81 -8.24 4.58
N GLN A 81 -5.49 -8.05 4.52
CA GLN A 81 -4.52 -8.63 5.46
C GLN A 81 -4.51 -7.92 6.84
N HIS A 82 -5.54 -7.14 7.16
CA HIS A 82 -5.68 -6.60 8.50
C HIS A 82 -5.89 -7.77 9.47
N PHE A 83 -5.19 -7.73 10.61
CA PHE A 83 -5.27 -8.81 11.58
C PHE A 83 -6.68 -8.89 12.16
N GLU A 84 -7.46 -9.90 11.75
CA GLU A 84 -8.79 -10.17 12.27
C GLU A 84 -8.65 -10.98 13.57
N VAL A 85 -9.18 -10.45 14.66
CA VAL A 85 -9.24 -11.14 15.95
C VAL A 85 -10.69 -11.48 16.24
N ASP A 86 -10.96 -12.77 16.40
CA ASP A 86 -12.29 -13.27 16.78
C ASP A 86 -12.54 -12.98 18.26
N VAL A 87 -13.14 -11.81 18.54
CA VAL A 87 -13.51 -11.39 19.90
C VAL A 87 -14.94 -11.81 20.27
N TRP A 88 -15.80 -12.06 19.28
CA TRP A 88 -17.22 -12.41 19.45
C TRP A 88 -17.52 -13.87 19.06
N PRO A 89 -18.50 -14.53 19.69
CA PRO A 89 -19.07 -15.79 19.21
C PRO A 89 -19.74 -15.60 17.83
N ASP A 90 -19.93 -16.71 17.10
CA ASP A 90 -20.45 -16.75 15.72
C ASP A 90 -21.62 -15.77 15.49
N LEU A 91 -21.31 -14.65 14.82
CA LEU A 91 -22.28 -13.62 14.47
C LEU A 91 -23.10 -14.05 13.25
N SER A 92 -24.34 -13.55 13.15
CA SER A 92 -25.11 -13.69 11.91
C SER A 92 -24.37 -13.02 10.74
N ARG A 93 -24.51 -13.55 9.52
CA ARG A 93 -23.85 -13.00 8.31
C ARG A 93 -24.02 -11.49 8.12
N ARG A 94 -25.16 -10.94 8.55
CA ARG A 94 -25.44 -9.48 8.48
C ARG A 94 -24.68 -8.69 9.55
N ALA A 95 -24.57 -9.23 10.77
CA ALA A 95 -23.82 -8.59 11.83
C ALA A 95 -22.31 -8.61 11.52
N GLU A 96 -21.80 -9.71 10.98
CA GLU A 96 -20.40 -9.81 10.52
C GLU A 96 -20.09 -8.80 9.40
N ALA A 97 -20.98 -8.69 8.40
CA ALA A 97 -20.85 -7.69 7.33
C ALA A 97 -20.87 -6.25 7.89
N ALA A 98 -21.72 -5.95 8.88
CA ALA A 98 -21.76 -4.64 9.52
C ALA A 98 -20.45 -4.30 10.24
N VAL A 99 -19.87 -5.25 10.99
CA VAL A 99 -18.57 -5.07 11.65
C VAL A 99 -17.46 -4.85 10.63
N ARG A 100 -17.44 -5.63 9.54
CA ARG A 100 -16.47 -5.43 8.44
C ARG A 100 -16.61 -4.07 7.77
N ILE A 101 -17.83 -3.56 7.59
CA ILE A 101 -18.06 -2.20 7.07
C ILE A 101 -17.45 -1.16 8.02
N VAL A 102 -17.67 -1.27 9.33
CA VAL A 102 -17.10 -0.34 10.31
C VAL A 102 -15.56 -0.36 10.26
N ALA A 103 -14.94 -1.53 10.21
CA ALA A 103 -13.49 -1.64 10.05
C ALA A 103 -12.99 -0.97 8.77
N ARG A 104 -13.70 -1.17 7.64
CA ARG A 104 -13.34 -0.56 6.35
C ARG A 104 -13.57 0.95 6.32
N LEU A 105 -14.53 1.48 7.07
CA LEU A 105 -14.68 2.93 7.27
C LEU A 105 -13.48 3.51 8.03
N GLY A 106 -12.89 2.76 8.97
CA GLY A 106 -11.62 3.12 9.61
C GLY A 106 -10.48 3.23 8.61
N ILE A 107 -10.33 2.24 7.73
CA ILE A 107 -9.34 2.26 6.62
C ILE A 107 -9.59 3.47 5.71
N LEU A 108 -10.85 3.73 5.33
CA LEU A 108 -11.21 4.86 4.49
C LEU A 108 -10.86 6.20 5.14
N THR A 109 -11.09 6.33 6.45
CA THR A 109 -10.72 7.52 7.22
C THR A 109 -9.20 7.73 7.19
N MET A 110 -8.42 6.68 7.43
CA MET A 110 -6.95 6.74 7.32
C MET A 110 -6.51 7.12 5.90
N ALA A 111 -7.16 6.56 4.88
CA ALA A 111 -6.87 6.83 3.49
C ALA A 111 -7.10 8.32 3.12
N LEU A 112 -8.17 8.92 3.62
CA LEU A 112 -8.43 10.35 3.45
C LEU A 112 -7.37 11.22 4.13
N VAL A 113 -6.94 10.85 5.33
CA VAL A 113 -5.84 11.53 6.03
C VAL A 113 -4.54 11.44 5.21
N PHE A 114 -4.22 10.26 4.67
CA PHE A 114 -3.05 10.05 3.83
C PHE A 114 -3.07 10.89 2.55
N VAL A 115 -4.23 11.02 1.90
CA VAL A 115 -4.38 11.89 0.73
C VAL A 115 -4.19 13.35 1.12
N TRP A 116 -4.91 13.82 2.14
CA TRP A 116 -4.90 15.24 2.50
C TRP A 116 -3.53 15.68 3.05
N ALA A 117 -3.05 15.02 4.10
CA ALA A 117 -1.75 15.33 4.70
C ALA A 117 -0.59 15.03 3.74
N GLY A 118 -0.72 13.97 2.93
CA GLY A 118 0.29 13.60 1.94
C GLY A 118 0.44 14.63 0.82
N ILE A 119 -0.65 15.25 0.36
CA ILE A 119 -0.58 16.36 -0.60
C ILE A 119 0.13 17.56 0.03
N GLU A 120 -0.18 17.90 1.27
CA GLU A 120 0.48 19.00 1.99
C GLU A 120 1.98 18.74 2.16
N PHE A 121 2.36 17.53 2.59
CA PHE A 121 3.74 17.08 2.68
C PHE A 121 4.48 17.14 1.34
N THR A 122 3.82 16.71 0.26
CA THR A 122 4.41 16.73 -1.09
C THR A 122 4.64 18.15 -1.58
N ARG A 123 3.69 19.07 -1.31
CA ARG A 123 3.83 20.49 -1.66
C ARG A 123 4.96 21.15 -0.88
N PHE A 124 5.10 20.84 0.40
CA PHE A 124 6.20 21.34 1.23
C PHE A 124 7.57 20.89 0.69
N ALA A 125 7.65 19.65 0.20
CA ALA A 125 8.88 19.08 -0.34
C ALA A 125 9.18 19.47 -1.81
N TRP A 126 8.31 20.22 -2.49
CA TRP A 126 8.38 20.44 -3.94
C TRP A 126 9.67 21.14 -4.40
N ASN A 127 10.13 22.14 -3.63
CA ASN A 127 11.34 22.91 -3.93
C ASN A 127 12.54 22.48 -3.06
N ARG A 128 12.54 21.24 -2.55
CA ARG A 128 13.61 20.70 -1.71
C ARG A 128 14.24 19.50 -2.41
N THR A 129 15.55 19.55 -2.60
CA THR A 129 16.36 18.43 -3.09
C THR A 129 17.14 17.80 -1.94
N SER A 130 17.45 16.52 -2.09
CA SER A 130 18.29 15.77 -1.18
C SER A 130 19.74 16.23 -1.31
N GLU A 131 20.42 16.46 -0.20
CA GLU A 131 21.78 17.05 -0.20
C GLU A 131 22.83 16.13 -0.81
N LEU A 132 22.63 14.81 -0.80
CA LEU A 132 23.67 13.83 -1.19
C LEU A 132 23.38 13.12 -2.52
N ALA A 133 22.11 12.84 -2.84
CA ALA A 133 21.71 12.20 -4.09
C ALA A 133 21.17 13.18 -5.15
N ASP A 134 21.04 14.46 -4.81
CA ASP A 134 20.43 15.51 -5.66
C ASP A 134 19.03 15.13 -6.20
N LEU A 135 18.34 14.25 -5.47
CA LEU A 135 17.00 13.80 -5.82
C LEU A 135 15.95 14.71 -5.19
N PRO A 136 14.88 15.06 -5.91
CA PRO A 136 13.79 15.82 -5.34
C PRO A 136 13.09 15.05 -4.21
N LEU A 137 12.92 15.67 -3.04
CA LEU A 137 12.29 15.02 -1.88
C LEU A 137 10.80 14.72 -2.12
N TRP A 138 10.15 15.44 -3.04
CA TRP A 138 8.76 15.19 -3.40
C TRP A 138 8.53 13.75 -3.93
N LEU A 139 9.58 13.09 -4.48
CA LEU A 139 9.50 11.69 -4.94
C LEU A 139 9.21 10.70 -3.81
N ILE A 140 9.62 11.01 -2.58
CA ILE A 140 9.27 10.20 -1.41
C ILE A 140 7.88 10.61 -0.95
N HIS A 141 7.65 11.92 -0.79
CA HIS A 141 6.44 12.48 -0.17
C HIS A 141 5.16 12.17 -0.95
N VAL A 142 5.26 12.02 -2.29
CA VAL A 142 4.14 11.64 -3.15
C VAL A 142 3.66 10.21 -2.92
N ALA A 143 4.46 9.35 -2.27
CA ALA A 143 4.05 7.98 -1.97
C ALA A 143 2.85 7.93 -1.01
N TRP A 144 2.72 8.89 -0.08
CA TRP A 144 1.60 8.99 0.86
C TRP A 144 0.25 9.24 0.17
N PRO A 145 0.09 10.30 -0.64
CA PRO A 145 -1.19 10.54 -1.31
C PRO A 145 -1.52 9.46 -2.34
N VAL A 146 -0.50 8.86 -2.99
CA VAL A 146 -0.70 7.71 -3.87
C VAL A 146 -1.23 6.50 -3.10
N ALA A 147 -0.63 6.16 -1.95
CA ALA A 147 -1.10 5.06 -1.11
C ALA A 147 -2.54 5.30 -0.61
N GLY A 148 -2.82 6.52 -0.12
CA GLY A 148 -4.15 6.89 0.34
C GLY A 148 -5.20 6.77 -0.76
N PHE A 149 -4.91 7.27 -1.98
CA PHE A 149 -5.83 7.14 -3.11
C PHE A 149 -6.10 5.67 -3.46
N THR A 150 -5.06 4.84 -3.47
CA THR A 150 -5.18 3.40 -3.73
C THR A 150 -6.02 2.70 -2.66
N TRP A 151 -5.85 3.04 -1.39
CA TRP A 151 -6.69 2.52 -0.32
C TRP A 151 -8.16 2.92 -0.47
N ILE A 152 -8.45 4.15 -0.91
CA ILE A 152 -9.83 4.58 -1.21
C ILE A 152 -10.46 3.69 -2.30
N VAL A 153 -9.71 3.39 -3.36
CA VAL A 153 -10.18 2.53 -4.46
C VAL A 153 -10.50 1.12 -3.97
N PHE A 154 -9.59 0.48 -3.23
CA PHE A 154 -9.79 -0.89 -2.76
C PHE A 154 -10.79 -1.00 -1.61
N ALA A 155 -10.70 -0.13 -0.60
CA ALA A 155 -11.66 -0.12 0.52
C ALA A 155 -13.07 0.23 0.04
N GLY A 156 -13.19 1.13 -0.95
CA GLY A 156 -14.48 1.46 -1.58
C GLY A 156 -15.12 0.25 -2.26
N GLU A 157 -14.37 -0.52 -3.05
CA GLU A 157 -14.86 -1.75 -3.67
C GLU A 157 -15.32 -2.77 -2.61
N GLN A 158 -14.53 -2.93 -1.55
CA GLN A 158 -14.84 -3.82 -0.43
C GLN A 158 -16.10 -3.38 0.34
N ILE A 159 -16.31 -2.09 0.59
CA ILE A 159 -17.52 -1.58 1.28
C ILE A 159 -18.78 -1.84 0.43
N VAL A 160 -18.69 -1.63 -0.89
CA VAL A 160 -19.80 -1.91 -1.82
C VAL A 160 -20.18 -3.39 -1.79
N ASP A 161 -19.20 -4.28 -1.63
CA ASP A 161 -19.46 -5.72 -1.58
C ASP A 161 -20.16 -6.15 -0.27
N GLU A 162 -19.77 -5.62 0.89
CA GLU A 162 -20.43 -5.95 2.17
C GLU A 162 -21.81 -5.32 2.28
N THR A 163 -22.00 -4.12 1.74
CA THR A 163 -23.32 -3.49 1.75
C THR A 163 -24.32 -4.31 0.94
N ARG A 164 -23.92 -4.90 -0.19
CA ARG A 164 -24.77 -5.85 -0.94
C ARG A 164 -25.14 -7.08 -0.11
N VAL A 165 -24.20 -7.61 0.68
CA VAL A 165 -24.45 -8.74 1.60
C VAL A 165 -25.41 -8.33 2.72
N LEU A 166 -25.23 -7.15 3.30
CA LEU A 166 -26.06 -6.61 4.37
C LEU A 166 -27.52 -6.42 3.92
N PHE A 167 -27.73 -5.83 2.74
CA PHE A 167 -29.05 -5.57 2.16
C PHE A 167 -29.67 -6.80 1.45
N GLY A 168 -29.00 -7.95 1.44
CA GLY A 168 -29.56 -9.20 0.94
C GLY A 168 -29.79 -9.22 -0.57
N ALA A 169 -29.01 -8.46 -1.34
CA ALA A 169 -29.01 -8.60 -2.80
C ALA A 169 -28.46 -10.00 -3.14
N LYS A 170 -29.37 -10.92 -3.44
CA LYS A 170 -29.08 -12.29 -3.91
C LYS A 170 -28.01 -12.23 -5.01
N ARG A 171 -26.97 -13.06 -4.84
CA ARG A 171 -26.16 -13.55 -5.97
C ARG A 171 -27.07 -14.17 -7.02
#